data_AF-A0AA42ZRV5-F1
#
_entry.id   AF-A0AA42ZRV5-F1
#
_cell.length_a   1.000
_cell.length_b   1.000
_cell.length_c   1.000
_cell.angle_alpha   90.00
_cell.angle_beta   90.00
_cell.angle_gamma   90.00
#
_symmetry.space_group_name_H-M   'P 1'
#
loop_
_entity.id
_entity.type
_entity.pdbx_description
1 polymer ?
#
loop_
_entity_poly.entity_id
_entity_poly.type
_entity_poly.pdbx_seq_one_letter_code
_entity_poly.pdbx_strand_id
1 'polypeptide(L)'
;MTAQCVRRVAALVLLLPALAACAVAPGTGRTIFTGGLTPENEAKLGFKEDKKVQKEFGGAYDDPALARYVSSLGKLLARTSEMPDLAFTFTVLDSPIVNAFALPGGYVYVTRGLLALADDEAELAGVLAHEIG
;
A
#
# COMPACT_ATOMS: atom_id res chain seq x y z
N MET A 1 29.72 4.19 44.67
CA MET A 1 29.25 2.95 43.97
C MET A 1 27.82 3.03 43.43
N THR A 2 27.12 4.18 43.50
CA THR A 2 25.71 4.32 43.09
C THR A 2 25.53 4.89 41.67
N ALA A 3 26.37 5.84 41.25
CA ALA A 3 26.25 6.49 39.93
C ALA A 3 26.51 5.57 38.72
N GLN A 4 27.32 4.53 38.91
CA GLN A 4 27.69 3.58 37.85
C GLN A 4 26.59 2.54 37.57
N CYS A 5 25.74 2.28 38.57
CA CYS A 5 24.55 1.43 38.43
C CYS A 5 23.45 2.16 37.65
N VAL A 6 23.22 3.45 37.93
CA VAL A 6 22.23 4.28 37.24
C VAL A 6 22.60 4.51 35.76
N ARG A 7 23.88 4.74 35.45
CA ARG A 7 24.36 4.89 34.06
C ARG A 7 24.21 3.62 33.21
N ARG A 8 24.39 2.44 33.83
CA ARG A 8 24.23 1.14 33.14
C ARG A 8 22.76 0.80 32.89
N VAL A 9 21.88 1.14 33.82
CA VAL A 9 20.43 0.97 33.66
C VAL A 9 19.88 1.92 32.59
N ALA A 10 20.32 3.18 32.56
CA ALA A 10 19.93 4.14 31.53
C ALA A 10 20.38 3.73 30.11
N ALA A 11 21.59 3.19 29.97
CA ALA A 11 22.10 2.68 28.69
C ALA A 11 21.30 1.45 28.20
N LEU A 12 20.84 0.59 29.10
CA LEU A 12 20.02 -0.58 28.73
C LEU A 12 18.61 -0.16 28.28
N VAL A 13 18.00 0.85 28.91
CA VAL A 13 16.65 1.36 28.57
C VAL A 13 16.63 2.09 27.22
N LEU A 14 17.72 2.77 26.85
CA LEU A 14 17.87 3.43 25.54
C LEU A 14 18.04 2.45 24.36
N LEU A 15 18.36 1.18 24.62
CA LEU A 15 18.51 0.13 23.60
C LEU A 15 17.21 -0.68 23.35
N LEU A 16 16.20 -0.59 24.22
CA LEU A 16 14.93 -1.30 24.05
C LEU A 16 14.11 -0.91 22.80
N PRO A 17 14.03 0.37 22.34
CA PRO A 17 13.19 0.70 21.18
C PRO A 17 13.76 0.21 19.84
N ALA A 18 15.02 -0.24 19.79
CA ALA A 18 15.63 -0.78 18.57
C ALA A 18 15.10 -2.19 18.20
N LEU A 19 14.42 -2.89 19.12
CA LEU A 19 13.90 -4.25 18.89
C LEU A 19 12.54 -4.30 18.19
N ALA A 20 11.83 -3.17 18.07
CA ALA A 20 10.48 -3.11 17.48
C ALA A 20 10.46 -2.76 15.98
N ALA A 21 11.62 -2.68 15.32
CA ALA A 21 11.73 -2.23 13.95
C ALA A 21 11.63 -3.35 12.89
N CYS A 22 11.38 -4.58 13.32
CA CYS A 22 11.20 -5.73 12.44
C CYS A 22 9.73 -6.18 12.43
N ALA A 23 9.22 -6.55 11.27
CA ALA A 23 7.90 -7.18 11.10
C ALA A 23 8.00 -8.39 10.16
N VAL A 24 7.04 -9.31 10.24
CA VAL A 24 6.94 -10.45 9.32
C VAL A 24 6.16 -10.01 8.09
N ALA A 25 6.75 -10.14 6.90
CA ALA A 25 6.10 -9.81 5.64
C ALA A 25 5.01 -10.86 5.31
N PRO A 26 3.75 -10.48 5.06
CA PRO A 26 2.64 -11.42 4.85
C PRO A 26 2.90 -12.43 3.73
N GLY A 27 3.40 -11.99 2.56
CA GLY A 27 3.58 -12.87 1.41
C GLY A 27 4.77 -13.82 1.46
N THR A 28 5.81 -13.51 2.25
CA THR A 28 7.02 -14.36 2.31
C THR A 28 7.22 -15.05 3.66
N GLY A 29 6.52 -14.62 4.71
CA GLY A 29 6.76 -15.05 6.08
C GLY A 29 8.13 -14.67 6.63
N ARG A 30 8.92 -13.86 5.90
CA ARG A 30 10.25 -13.44 6.32
C ARG A 30 10.18 -12.23 7.24
N THR A 31 11.01 -12.23 8.27
CA THR A 31 11.24 -11.02 9.07
C THR A 31 12.03 -10.02 8.26
N ILE A 32 11.46 -8.82 8.08
CA ILE A 32 12.07 -7.70 7.39
C ILE A 32 12.16 -6.50 8.35
N PHE A 33 13.19 -5.68 8.17
CA PHE A 33 13.30 -4.41 8.88
C PHE A 33 12.39 -3.39 8.21
N THR A 34 11.33 -2.96 8.89
CA THR A 34 10.37 -1.94 8.41
C THR A 34 10.72 -0.54 8.90
N GLY A 35 11.81 -0.37 9.66
CA GLY A 35 12.17 0.91 10.28
C GLY A 35 11.17 1.33 11.37
N GLY A 36 10.38 0.40 11.91
CA GLY A 36 9.31 0.69 12.87
C GLY A 36 8.04 1.24 12.24
N LEU A 37 7.90 1.16 10.91
CA LEU A 37 6.65 1.46 10.23
C LEU A 37 5.64 0.36 10.56
N THR A 38 4.51 0.77 11.15
CA THR A 38 3.41 -0.12 11.53
C THR A 38 2.30 -0.06 10.49
N PRO A 39 1.44 -1.09 10.37
CA PRO A 39 0.31 -1.07 9.44
C PRO A 39 -0.62 0.15 9.62
N GLU A 40 -0.79 0.61 10.87
CA GLU A 40 -1.58 1.80 11.15
C GLU A 40 -0.90 3.08 10.62
N ASN A 41 0.42 3.18 10.77
CA ASN A 41 1.19 4.30 10.23
C ASN A 41 1.27 4.26 8.69
N GLU A 42 1.32 3.07 8.10
CA GLU A 42 1.18 2.85 6.65
C GLU A 42 -0.17 3.37 6.15
N ALA A 43 -1.27 2.99 6.81
CA ALA A 43 -2.60 3.47 6.44
C ALA A 43 -2.73 5.00 6.53
N LYS A 44 -2.17 5.60 7.60
CA LYS A 44 -2.11 7.07 7.75
C LYS A 44 -1.26 7.73 6.67
N LEU A 45 -0.17 7.09 6.26
CA LEU A 45 0.68 7.58 5.17
C LEU A 45 -0.06 7.52 3.84
N GLY A 46 -0.65 6.38 3.49
CA GLY A 46 -1.47 6.19 2.30
C GLY A 46 -2.57 7.24 2.16
N PHE A 47 -3.32 7.47 3.24
CA PHE A 47 -4.36 8.51 3.28
C PHE A 47 -3.82 9.93 3.00
N LYS A 48 -2.59 10.25 3.45
CA LYS A 48 -1.96 11.55 3.18
C LYS A 48 -1.49 11.66 1.74
N GLU A 49 -0.94 10.59 1.19
CA GLU A 49 -0.39 10.57 -0.16
C GLU A 49 -1.48 10.47 -1.24
N ASP A 50 -2.63 9.85 -0.95
CA ASP A 50 -3.78 9.76 -1.87
C ASP A 50 -4.15 11.12 -2.49
N LYS A 51 -4.25 12.16 -1.64
CA LYS A 51 -4.57 13.52 -2.11
C LYS A 51 -3.52 14.09 -3.06
N LYS A 52 -2.25 13.76 -2.85
CA LYS A 52 -1.16 14.22 -3.72
C LYS A 52 -1.19 13.48 -5.05
N VAL A 53 -1.38 12.15 -5.01
CA VAL A 53 -1.53 11.32 -6.20
C VAL A 53 -2.70 11.78 -7.05
N GLN A 54 -3.88 11.96 -6.46
CA GLN A 54 -5.03 12.46 -7.23
C GLN A 54 -4.73 13.83 -7.85
N LYS A 55 -4.05 14.74 -7.14
CA LYS A 55 -3.66 16.04 -7.71
C LYS A 55 -2.67 15.92 -8.87
N GLU A 56 -1.72 15.01 -8.78
CA GLU A 56 -0.65 14.83 -9.77
C GLU A 56 -1.13 14.13 -11.05
N PHE A 57 -2.07 13.20 -10.92
CA PHE A 57 -2.55 12.36 -12.02
C PHE A 57 -3.92 12.77 -12.58
N GLY A 58 -4.31 14.05 -12.43
CA GLY A 58 -5.54 14.58 -13.03
C GLY A 58 -6.83 14.31 -12.27
N GLY A 59 -6.74 13.67 -11.09
CA GLY A 59 -7.87 13.31 -10.24
C GLY A 59 -8.45 11.95 -10.58
N ALA A 60 -9.53 11.60 -9.88
CA ALA A 60 -10.33 10.44 -10.26
C ALA A 60 -11.00 10.69 -11.62
N TYR A 61 -10.95 9.69 -12.49
CA TYR A 61 -11.61 9.74 -13.79
C TYR A 61 -13.14 9.75 -13.62
N ASP A 62 -13.82 10.68 -14.30
CA ASP A 62 -15.26 10.90 -14.17
C ASP A 62 -16.07 9.86 -14.98
N ASP A 63 -15.99 8.61 -14.55
CA ASP A 63 -16.81 7.51 -15.05
C ASP A 63 -17.21 6.56 -13.91
N PRO A 64 -18.40 6.73 -13.32
CA PRO A 64 -18.87 5.88 -12.23
C PRO A 64 -19.10 4.41 -12.61
N ALA A 65 -19.33 4.09 -13.89
CA ALA A 65 -19.49 2.71 -14.33
C ALA A 65 -18.13 2.01 -14.36
N LEU A 66 -17.13 2.65 -14.96
CA LEU A 66 -15.77 2.15 -15.01
C LEU A 66 -15.14 2.03 -13.62
N ALA A 67 -15.32 3.05 -12.76
CA ALA A 67 -14.84 3.00 -11.39
C ALA A 67 -15.43 1.82 -10.60
N ARG A 68 -16.74 1.54 -10.76
CA ARG A 68 -17.39 0.38 -10.14
C ARG A 68 -16.86 -0.94 -10.67
N TYR A 69 -16.62 -1.02 -11.98
CA TYR A 69 -16.08 -2.22 -12.61
C TYR A 69 -14.67 -2.53 -12.10
N VAL A 70 -13.74 -1.58 -12.18
CA VAL A 70 -12.36 -1.73 -11.69
C VAL A 70 -12.35 -2.05 -10.19
N SER A 71 -13.18 -1.37 -9.39
CA SER A 71 -13.30 -1.66 -7.96
C SER A 71 -13.83 -3.08 -7.68
N SER A 72 -14.78 -3.57 -8.48
CA SER A 72 -15.34 -4.91 -8.32
C SER A 72 -14.32 -5.98 -8.71
N LEU A 73 -13.63 -5.80 -9.83
CA LEU A 73 -12.56 -6.69 -10.28
C LEU A 73 -11.41 -6.72 -9.26
N GLY A 74 -10.92 -5.56 -8.84
CA GLY A 74 -9.86 -5.46 -7.83
C GLY A 74 -10.25 -6.12 -6.51
N LYS A 75 -11.47 -5.91 -6.02
CA LYS A 75 -11.98 -6.57 -4.80
C LYS A 75 -12.19 -8.08 -4.97
N LEU A 76 -12.45 -8.55 -6.18
CA LEU A 76 -12.50 -9.99 -6.45
C LEU A 76 -11.11 -10.59 -6.31
N LEU A 77 -10.11 -9.97 -6.95
CA LEU A 77 -8.71 -10.41 -6.92
C LEU A 77 -8.10 -10.34 -5.50
N ALA A 78 -8.38 -9.27 -4.76
CA ALA A 78 -7.86 -9.08 -3.41
C ALA A 78 -8.30 -10.14 -2.40
N ARG A 79 -9.36 -10.91 -2.66
CA ARG A 79 -9.79 -12.02 -1.77
C ARG A 79 -8.77 -13.16 -1.71
N THR A 80 -7.90 -13.26 -2.71
CA THR A 80 -6.89 -14.32 -2.82
C THR A 80 -5.46 -13.80 -2.68
N SER A 81 -5.28 -12.53 -2.30
CA SER A 81 -3.96 -11.95 -2.04
C SER A 81 -3.37 -12.43 -0.72
N GLU A 82 -2.14 -12.01 -0.41
CA GLU A 82 -1.54 -12.32 0.89
C GLU A 82 -2.03 -11.41 2.02
N MET A 83 -2.86 -10.41 1.68
CA MET A 83 -3.50 -9.49 2.63
C MET A 83 -5.01 -9.39 2.40
N PRO A 84 -5.78 -10.50 2.50
CA PRO A 84 -7.20 -10.53 2.14
C PRO A 84 -8.08 -9.69 3.07
N ASP A 85 -7.60 -9.38 4.27
CA ASP A 85 -8.30 -8.55 5.27
C ASP A 85 -7.98 -7.05 5.14
N LEU A 86 -7.06 -6.66 4.25
CA LEU A 86 -6.74 -5.25 4.02
C LEU A 86 -7.88 -4.56 3.26
N ALA A 87 -8.26 -3.37 3.70
CA ALA A 87 -9.31 -2.58 3.07
C ALA A 87 -8.79 -1.91 1.78
N PHE A 88 -8.89 -2.61 0.65
CA PHE A 88 -8.46 -2.06 -0.64
C PHE A 88 -9.42 -0.98 -1.19
N THR A 89 -8.84 0.10 -1.70
CA THR A 89 -9.51 1.18 -2.43
C THR A 89 -8.92 1.29 -3.83
N PHE A 90 -9.74 1.11 -4.84
CA PHE A 90 -9.32 1.16 -6.25
C PHE A 90 -9.80 2.48 -6.88
N THR A 91 -8.89 3.21 -7.50
CA THR A 91 -9.19 4.49 -8.15
C THR A 91 -8.67 4.49 -9.59
N VAL A 92 -9.56 4.82 -10.53
CA VAL A 92 -9.14 5.12 -11.90
C VAL A 92 -8.71 6.58 -11.97
N LEU A 93 -7.48 6.85 -12.39
CA LEU A 93 -6.91 8.20 -12.51
C LEU A 93 -7.07 8.76 -13.93
N ASP A 94 -7.41 10.04 -14.03
CA ASP A 94 -7.52 10.77 -15.30
C ASP A 94 -6.16 11.19 -15.87
N SER A 95 -5.31 10.20 -16.10
CA SER A 95 -3.97 10.40 -16.67
C SER A 95 -3.78 9.53 -17.92
N PRO A 96 -3.25 10.08 -19.03
CA PRO A 96 -2.93 9.31 -20.23
C PRO A 96 -1.66 8.46 -20.07
N ILE A 97 -0.89 8.64 -19.00
CA ILE A 97 0.31 7.85 -18.74
C ILE A 97 -0.10 6.39 -18.52
N VAL A 98 0.52 5.44 -19.19
CA VAL A 98 0.27 4.00 -18.97
C VAL A 98 0.90 3.60 -17.64
N ASN A 99 0.09 3.42 -16.60
CA ASN A 99 0.60 3.05 -15.28
C ASN A 99 -0.48 2.42 -14.37
N ALA A 100 -0.02 1.64 -13.40
CA ALA A 100 -0.76 1.27 -12.20
C ALA A 100 0.23 1.21 -11.02
N PHE A 101 -0.25 1.48 -9.81
CA PHE A 101 0.60 1.43 -8.62
C PHE A 101 -0.23 1.35 -7.34
N ALA A 102 0.36 0.80 -6.28
CA ALA A 102 -0.21 0.81 -4.94
C ALA A 102 0.48 1.83 -4.00
N LEU A 103 -0.29 2.36 -3.06
CA LEU A 103 0.22 3.07 -1.87
C LEU A 103 -0.03 2.23 -0.61
N PRO A 104 0.73 2.48 0.47
CA PRO A 104 0.49 1.85 1.76
C PRO A 104 -0.97 2.03 2.23
N GLY A 105 -1.51 1.06 2.96
CA GLY A 105 -2.89 1.11 3.44
C GLY A 105 -3.96 0.68 2.44
N GLY A 106 -3.57 0.07 1.30
CA GLY A 106 -4.50 -0.58 0.38
C GLY A 106 -5.05 0.32 -0.72
N TYR A 107 -4.44 1.46 -1.02
CA TYR A 107 -4.85 2.27 -2.17
C TYR A 107 -4.18 1.74 -3.44
N VAL A 108 -4.97 1.38 -4.44
CA VAL A 108 -4.49 0.91 -5.74
C VAL A 108 -5.03 1.84 -6.81
N TYR A 109 -4.15 2.30 -7.68
CA TYR A 109 -4.48 3.20 -8.77
C TYR A 109 -4.22 2.54 -10.10
N VAL A 110 -5.10 2.81 -11.05
CA VAL A 110 -4.91 2.48 -12.46
C VAL A 110 -5.21 3.73 -13.29
N THR A 111 -4.40 4.04 -14.29
CA THR A 111 -4.63 5.21 -15.13
C THR A 111 -5.54 4.87 -16.32
N ARG A 112 -6.27 5.87 -16.84
CA ARG A 112 -6.98 5.70 -18.13
C ARG A 112 -6.04 5.32 -19.27
N GLY A 113 -4.77 5.73 -19.21
CA GLY A 113 -3.74 5.31 -20.15
C GLY A 113 -3.52 3.80 -20.18
N LEU A 114 -3.44 3.14 -19.00
CA LEU A 114 -3.32 1.69 -18.94
C LEU A 114 -4.58 1.00 -19.45
N LEU A 115 -5.76 1.50 -19.06
CA LEU A 115 -7.03 0.92 -19.49
C LEU A 115 -7.24 1.01 -21.01
N ALA A 116 -6.70 2.04 -21.65
CA ALA A 116 -6.73 2.18 -23.11
C ALA A 116 -5.69 1.31 -23.83
N LEU A 117 -4.66 0.84 -23.13
CA LEU A 117 -3.63 -0.05 -23.67
C LEU A 117 -3.99 -1.52 -23.55
N ALA A 118 -4.64 -1.93 -22.46
CA ALA A 118 -4.99 -3.32 -22.21
C ALA A 118 -5.94 -3.84 -23.31
N ASP A 119 -5.58 -4.97 -23.93
CA ASP A 119 -6.37 -5.59 -25.00
C ASP A 119 -7.60 -6.31 -24.46
N ASP A 120 -7.51 -6.85 -23.24
CA ASP A 120 -8.60 -7.55 -22.57
C ASP A 120 -8.61 -7.40 -21.03
N GLU A 121 -9.65 -7.96 -20.39
CA GLU A 121 -9.81 -7.94 -18.93
C GLU A 121 -8.72 -8.74 -18.22
N ALA A 122 -8.16 -9.78 -18.84
CA ALA A 122 -7.15 -10.62 -18.22
C ALA A 122 -5.82 -9.88 -18.05
N GLU A 123 -5.44 -9.05 -19.03
CA GLU A 123 -4.28 -8.17 -18.92
C GLU A 123 -4.45 -7.13 -17.80
N LEU A 124 -5.62 -6.48 -17.73
CA LEU A 124 -5.94 -5.56 -16.63
C LEU A 124 -5.89 -6.28 -15.28
N ALA A 125 -6.51 -7.46 -15.18
CA ALA A 125 -6.53 -8.25 -13.96
C ALA A 125 -5.11 -8.67 -13.53
N GLY A 126 -4.23 -9.00 -14.48
CA GLY A 126 -2.83 -9.31 -14.20
C GLY A 126 -2.08 -8.14 -13.59
N VAL A 127 -2.27 -6.93 -14.12
CA VAL A 127 -1.65 -5.72 -13.55
C VAL A 127 -2.24 -5.39 -12.18
N LEU A 128 -3.56 -5.45 -12.01
CA LEU A 128 -4.19 -5.21 -10.70
C LEU A 128 -3.73 -6.23 -9.67
N ALA A 129 -3.61 -7.52 -10.04
CA ALA A 129 -3.10 -8.56 -9.15
C ALA A 129 -1.63 -8.27 -8.75
N HIS A 130 -0.80 -7.83 -9.68
CA HIS A 130 0.58 -7.42 -9.39
C HIS A 130 0.65 -6.30 -8.34
N GLU A 131 -0.24 -5.31 -8.42
CA GLU A 131 -0.29 -4.20 -7.45
C GLU A 131 -0.91 -4.57 -6.10
N ILE A 132 -1.75 -5.62 -6.07
CA ILE A 132 -2.40 -6.10 -4.84
C ILE A 132 -1.43 -6.91 -3.98
N GLY A 133 -0.57 -7.72 -4.61
CA GLY A 133 0.24 -8.77 -3.96
C GLY A 133 -0.33 -10.15 -4.21
#